data_AF-A0A9N8W3M6-F1
#
_entry.id   AF-A0A9N8W3M6-F1
#
_cell.length_a   1.000
_cell.length_b   1.000
_cell.length_c   1.000
_cell.angle_alpha   90.00
_cell.angle_beta   90.00
_cell.angle_gamma   90.00
#
_symmetry.space_group_name_H-M   'P 1'
#
loop_
_entity.id
_entity.type
_entity.pdbx_description
1 polymer ?
#
loop_
_entity_poly.entity_id
_entity_poly.type
_entity_poly.pdbx_seq_one_letter_code
_entity_poly.pdbx_strand_id
1 'polypeptide(L)'
;MEVAKLLPDQHQVNLRVKVLAQIMSGEVDDGNESTLSKIKVAEFLVGDSSGCIIVKAINDQISLLQPQTCVLIHNARVEMYRGFMRIVIDQNTNAEIKPFGEASDDQVTQASSRGDDIQPNLEKNYSLTEYQYVPHVVLNE
;
A
#
# COMPACT_ATOMS: atom_id res chain seq x y z
N MET A 1 8.80 5.01 -6.21
CA MET A 1 7.77 5.51 -7.14
C MET A 1 6.86 6.47 -6.38
N GLU A 2 6.19 7.39 -7.08
CA GLU A 2 5.17 8.28 -6.49
C GLU A 2 3.80 7.61 -6.59
N VAL A 3 2.94 7.83 -5.60
CA VAL A 3 1.54 7.33 -5.61
C VAL A 3 0.79 7.76 -6.88
N ALA A 4 0.99 9.00 -7.35
CA ALA A 4 0.32 9.53 -8.54
C ALA A 4 0.69 8.82 -9.86
N LYS A 5 1.77 8.04 -9.88
CA LYS A 5 2.27 7.35 -11.09
C LYS A 5 1.86 5.87 -11.13
N LEU A 6 1.05 5.42 -10.17
CA LEU A 6 0.53 4.06 -10.13
C LEU A 6 -0.46 3.83 -11.28
N LEU A 7 -0.40 2.63 -11.85
CA LEU A 7 -1.30 2.18 -12.90
C LEU A 7 -2.14 0.99 -12.40
N PRO A 8 -3.37 0.81 -12.94
CA PRO A 8 -4.15 -0.40 -12.71
C PRO A 8 -3.34 -1.68 -13.02
N ASP A 9 -3.49 -2.70 -12.18
CA ASP A 9 -2.86 -4.03 -12.32
C ASP A 9 -1.32 -4.01 -12.42
N GLN A 10 -0.68 -2.96 -11.93
CA GLN A 10 0.77 -2.82 -11.92
C GLN A 10 1.42 -3.72 -10.86
N HIS A 11 2.49 -4.42 -11.23
CA HIS A 11 3.32 -5.23 -10.33
C HIS A 11 4.65 -4.56 -9.99
N GLN A 12 5.37 -5.10 -9.00
CA GLN A 12 6.70 -4.66 -8.57
C GLN A 12 6.74 -3.18 -8.15
N VAL A 13 5.71 -2.76 -7.44
CA VAL A 13 5.52 -1.40 -6.97
C VAL A 13 6.31 -1.18 -5.68
N ASN A 14 7.16 -0.14 -5.71
CA ASN A 14 7.98 0.29 -4.58
C ASN A 14 7.59 1.71 -4.16
N LEU A 15 7.05 1.84 -2.96
CA LEU A 15 6.51 3.09 -2.41
C LEU A 15 7.19 3.44 -1.09
N ARG A 16 7.37 4.75 -0.88
CA ARG A 16 7.77 5.33 0.40
C ARG A 16 6.65 6.27 0.82
N VAL A 17 5.91 5.90 1.85
CA VAL A 17 4.64 6.54 2.20
C VAL A 17 4.52 6.70 3.70
N LYS A 18 3.74 7.70 4.11
CA LYS A 18 3.29 7.87 5.49
C LYS A 18 1.94 7.19 5.68
N VAL A 19 1.79 6.47 6.78
CA VAL A 19 0.52 5.88 7.19
C VAL A 19 -0.33 6.96 7.84
N LEU A 20 -1.52 7.22 7.29
CA LEU A 20 -2.40 8.27 7.76
C LEU A 20 -3.39 7.74 8.80
N ALA A 21 -4.12 6.68 8.45
CA ALA A 21 -5.14 6.11 9.31
C ALA A 21 -5.47 4.66 8.91
N GLN A 22 -5.92 3.87 9.88
CA GLN A 22 -6.59 2.60 9.65
C GLN A 22 -8.07 2.88 9.35
N ILE A 23 -8.56 2.44 8.19
CA ILE A 23 -9.91 2.75 7.69
C ILE A 23 -10.88 1.61 8.02
N MET A 24 -10.41 0.37 7.99
CA MET A 24 -11.21 -0.79 8.37
C MET A 24 -10.33 -1.91 8.90
N SER A 25 -10.93 -2.79 9.71
CA SER A 25 -10.38 -4.09 10.07
C SER A 25 -11.49 -5.11 10.21
N GLY A 26 -11.17 -6.37 9.92
CA GLY A 26 -12.07 -7.50 10.09
C GLY A 26 -11.32 -8.83 10.03
N GLU A 27 -12.08 -9.89 10.12
CA GLU A 27 -11.60 -11.26 9.90
C GLU A 27 -12.36 -11.84 8.72
N VAL A 28 -11.65 -12.51 7.81
CA VAL A 28 -12.25 -13.26 6.71
C VAL A 28 -11.75 -14.70 6.77
N ASP A 29 -12.58 -15.64 6.32
CA ASP A 29 -12.16 -17.04 6.25
C ASP A 29 -11.07 -17.19 5.17
N ASP A 30 -10.04 -17.98 5.47
CA ASP A 30 -8.85 -18.19 4.65
C ASP A 30 -9.12 -19.06 3.40
N GLY A 31 -10.39 -19.40 3.13
CA GLY A 31 -10.80 -20.23 2.00
C GLY A 31 -10.39 -21.70 2.09
N ASN A 32 -9.61 -22.09 3.11
CA ASN A 32 -9.23 -23.47 3.36
C ASN A 32 -10.29 -24.17 4.23
N GLU A 33 -11.18 -24.92 3.59
CA GLU A 33 -12.25 -25.68 4.25
C GLU A 33 -11.72 -26.70 5.27
N SER A 34 -10.45 -27.14 5.15
CA SER A 34 -9.87 -28.16 6.03
C SER A 34 -9.35 -27.59 7.36
N THR A 35 -8.94 -26.33 7.40
CA THR A 35 -8.29 -25.72 8.58
C THR A 35 -9.15 -24.69 9.31
N LEU A 36 -10.30 -24.26 8.72
CA LEU A 36 -11.18 -23.24 9.31
C LEU A 36 -10.39 -22.01 9.82
N SER A 37 -9.28 -21.70 9.15
CA SER A 37 -8.40 -20.60 9.52
C SER A 37 -9.06 -19.28 9.15
N LYS A 38 -8.96 -18.30 10.05
CA LYS A 38 -9.37 -16.92 9.79
C LYS A 38 -8.12 -16.08 9.59
N ILE A 39 -8.14 -15.23 8.56
CA ILE A 39 -7.11 -14.21 8.36
C ILE A 39 -7.65 -12.86 8.82
N LYS A 40 -6.80 -12.11 9.52
CA LYS A 40 -7.09 -10.72 9.89
C LYS A 40 -6.78 -9.87 8.68
N VAL A 41 -7.69 -8.97 8.33
CA VAL A 41 -7.54 -8.04 7.21
C VAL A 41 -7.78 -6.63 7.73
N ALA A 42 -6.95 -5.69 7.31
CA ALA A 42 -7.16 -4.28 7.55
C ALA A 42 -6.83 -3.46 6.30
N GLU A 43 -7.47 -2.30 6.17
CA GLU A 43 -7.14 -1.33 5.14
C GLU A 43 -6.65 -0.05 5.78
N PHE A 44 -5.58 0.50 5.21
CA PHE A 44 -4.90 1.69 5.69
C PHE A 44 -4.84 2.73 4.57
N LEU A 45 -5.16 3.97 4.90
CA LEU A 45 -4.87 5.09 4.02
C LEU A 45 -3.39 5.47 4.21
N VAL A 46 -2.63 5.43 3.13
CA VAL A 46 -1.22 5.85 3.10
C VAL A 46 -1.03 6.91 2.01
N GLY A 47 0.03 7.70 2.10
CA GLY A 47 0.32 8.65 1.04
C GLY A 47 1.71 9.26 1.05
N ASP A 48 2.02 9.92 -0.04
CA ASP A 48 3.19 10.76 -0.24
C ASP A 48 2.75 12.14 -0.75
N SER A 49 3.69 13.01 -1.08
CA SER A 49 3.39 14.36 -1.57
C SER A 49 2.61 14.40 -2.91
N SER A 50 2.54 13.28 -3.64
CA SER A 50 1.81 13.16 -4.90
C SER A 50 0.35 12.75 -4.72
N GLY A 51 0.01 12.10 -3.60
CA GLY A 51 -1.35 11.70 -3.25
C GLY A 51 -1.41 10.56 -2.24
N CYS A 52 -2.62 10.06 -2.03
CA CYS A 52 -2.95 8.98 -1.12
C CYS A 52 -3.54 7.77 -1.86
N ILE A 53 -3.37 6.59 -1.28
CA ILE A 53 -3.94 5.33 -1.74
C ILE A 53 -4.20 4.40 -0.55
N ILE A 54 -5.14 3.48 -0.71
CA ILE A 54 -5.45 2.45 0.28
C ILE A 54 -4.52 1.25 0.08
N VAL A 55 -3.92 0.80 1.17
CA VAL A 55 -3.18 -0.47 1.28
C VAL A 55 -4.05 -1.48 2.01
N LYS A 56 -4.20 -2.68 1.45
CA LYS A 56 -4.76 -3.84 2.14
C LYS A 56 -3.62 -4.63 2.77
N ALA A 57 -3.72 -4.88 4.07
CA ALA A 57 -2.75 -5.64 4.85
C ALA A 57 -3.43 -6.81 5.56
N ILE A 58 -2.70 -7.92 5.69
CA ILE A 58 -3.21 -9.14 6.32
C ILE A 58 -2.29 -9.64 7.43
N ASN A 59 -2.88 -10.22 8.48
CA ASN A 59 -2.19 -10.81 9.62
C ASN A 59 -1.08 -9.90 10.18
N ASP A 60 0.17 -10.34 10.15
CA ASP A 60 1.32 -9.64 10.73
C ASP A 60 1.68 -8.34 9.98
N GLN A 61 1.21 -8.16 8.74
CA GLN A 61 1.39 -6.89 8.02
C GLN A 61 0.64 -5.74 8.68
N ILE A 62 -0.44 -6.03 9.42
CA ILE A 62 -1.28 -5.01 10.07
C ILE A 62 -0.48 -4.28 11.16
N SER A 63 0.36 -4.99 11.91
CA SER A 63 1.16 -4.37 12.98
C SER A 63 2.26 -3.45 12.44
N LEU A 64 2.68 -3.64 11.18
CA LEU A 64 3.70 -2.82 10.52
C LEU A 64 3.17 -1.46 10.02
N LEU A 65 1.85 -1.30 9.92
CA LEU A 65 1.19 -0.08 9.41
C LEU A 65 0.60 0.77 10.53
N GLN A 66 1.43 1.17 11.49
CA GLN A 66 0.98 2.06 12.56
C GLN A 66 0.68 3.48 12.03
N PRO A 67 -0.45 4.11 12.39
CA PRO A 67 -0.72 5.50 12.00
C PRO A 67 0.40 6.46 12.40
N GLN A 68 0.63 7.47 11.57
CA GLN A 68 1.68 8.49 11.71
C GLN A 68 3.12 8.00 11.53
N THR A 69 3.35 6.72 11.22
CA THR A 69 4.70 6.23 10.85
C THR A 69 4.93 6.31 9.35
N CYS A 70 6.20 6.30 8.97
CA CYS A 70 6.60 6.17 7.57
C CYS A 70 7.10 4.76 7.29
N VAL A 71 6.71 4.22 6.15
CA VAL A 71 7.04 2.85 5.75
C VAL A 71 7.55 2.81 4.31
N LEU A 72 8.41 1.83 4.05
CA LEU A 72 8.75 1.38 2.70
C LEU A 72 7.90 0.17 2.39
N ILE A 73 7.11 0.26 1.33
CA ILE A 73 6.41 -0.87 0.74
C ILE A 73 7.25 -1.30 -0.46
N HIS A 74 7.75 -2.54 -0.44
CA HIS A 74 8.61 -3.08 -1.47
C HIS A 74 7.91 -4.22 -2.22
N ASN A 75 8.08 -4.23 -3.55
CA ASN A 75 7.61 -5.26 -4.47
C ASN A 75 6.11 -5.59 -4.35
N ALA A 76 5.29 -4.60 -3.98
CA ALA A 76 3.84 -4.77 -3.92
C ALA A 76 3.20 -4.78 -5.32
N ARG A 77 1.89 -5.01 -5.37
CA ARG A 77 1.10 -4.84 -6.60
C ARG A 77 -0.09 -3.91 -6.37
N VAL A 78 -0.55 -3.30 -7.45
CA VAL A 78 -1.85 -2.63 -7.54
C VAL A 78 -2.89 -3.68 -7.89
N GLU A 79 -3.92 -3.79 -7.06
CA GLU A 79 -5.10 -4.61 -7.30
C GLU A 79 -6.29 -3.72 -7.62
N MET A 80 -7.07 -4.12 -8.62
CA MET A 80 -8.36 -3.50 -8.91
C MET A 80 -9.48 -4.19 -8.12
N TYR A 81 -10.03 -3.48 -7.14
CA TYR A 81 -11.21 -3.94 -6.39
C TYR A 81 -12.43 -3.11 -6.78
N ARG A 82 -13.39 -3.74 -7.46
CA ARG A 82 -14.64 -3.08 -7.91
C ARG A 82 -14.40 -1.75 -8.64
N GLY A 83 -13.41 -1.71 -9.53
CA GLY A 83 -13.08 -0.50 -10.30
C GLY A 83 -12.13 0.49 -9.61
N PHE A 84 -11.67 0.28 -8.37
CA PHE A 84 -10.68 1.19 -7.75
C PHE A 84 -9.40 0.50 -7.30
N MET A 85 -8.31 1.26 -7.30
CA MET A 85 -6.96 0.77 -6.97
C MET A 85 -6.75 0.60 -5.47
N ARG A 86 -6.17 -0.54 -5.08
CA ARG A 86 -5.59 -0.81 -3.75
C ARG A 86 -4.19 -1.36 -3.92
N ILE A 87 -3.32 -1.08 -2.96
CA ILE A 87 -2.02 -1.74 -2.86
C ILE A 87 -2.18 -3.02 -2.04
N VAL A 88 -1.63 -4.12 -2.55
CA VAL A 88 -1.61 -5.41 -1.87
C VAL A 88 -0.17 -5.91 -1.74
N ILE A 89 0.16 -6.46 -0.58
CA ILE A 89 1.46 -7.08 -0.29
C ILE A 89 1.27 -8.60 -0.29
N ASP A 90 1.65 -9.25 -1.38
CA ASP A 90 1.46 -10.69 -1.56
C ASP A 90 2.46 -11.49 -0.70
N GLN A 91 1.95 -12.38 0.17
CA GLN A 91 2.75 -13.23 1.07
C GLN A 91 3.65 -14.25 0.33
N ASN A 92 3.27 -14.64 -0.89
CA ASN A 92 3.99 -15.64 -1.69
C ASN A 92 5.11 -15.03 -2.56
N THR A 93 5.43 -13.75 -2.36
CA THR A 93 6.41 -13.02 -3.15
C THR A 93 7.43 -12.36 -2.23
N ASN A 94 8.46 -11.72 -2.79
CA ASN A 94 9.42 -10.91 -2.02
C ASN A 94 8.85 -9.52 -1.66
N ALA A 95 7.52 -9.42 -1.52
CA ALA A 95 6.83 -8.18 -1.16
C ALA A 95 6.81 -8.02 0.37
N GLU A 96 7.15 -6.82 0.85
CA GLU A 96 7.30 -6.58 2.28
C GLU A 96 7.03 -5.12 2.65
N ILE A 97 6.77 -4.91 3.94
CA ILE A 97 6.66 -3.58 4.55
C ILE A 97 7.82 -3.44 5.53
N LYS A 98 8.57 -2.35 5.42
CA LYS A 98 9.68 -2.02 6.32
C LYS A 98 9.43 -0.67 6.97
N PRO A 99 9.72 -0.51 8.28
CA PRO A 99 9.79 0.81 8.90
C PRO A 99 10.78 1.68 8.14
N PHE A 100 10.41 2.94 7.91
CA PHE A 100 11.28 3.91 7.27
C PHE A 100 11.69 4.99 8.28
N GLY A 101 12.97 5.05 8.62
CA GLY A 101 13.53 6.07 9.49
C GLY A 101 13.64 5.70 10.97
N GLU A 102 13.37 4.45 11.35
CA GLU A 102 13.81 3.94 12.65
C GLU A 102 15.28 3.53 12.54
N ALA A 103 16.11 4.14 13.38
CA ALA A 103 17.54 3.89 13.43
C ALA A 103 17.79 2.41 13.75
N SER A 104 18.44 1.68 12.84
CA SER A 104 19.32 0.61 13.28
C SER A 104 20.40 1.27 14.13
N ASP A 105 20.54 0.85 15.38
CA ASP A 105 21.67 1.17 16.26
C ASP A 105 22.97 0.83 15.53
N ASP A 106 23.52 1.79 14.80
CA ASP A 106 24.95 1.99 14.57
C ASP A 106 25.17 3.24 13.69
N GLN A 107 25.80 4.23 14.32
CA GLN A 107 26.43 5.44 13.77
C GLN A 107 25.55 6.69 13.52
N VAL A 108 25.69 7.60 14.49
CA VAL A 108 25.49 9.04 14.38
C VAL A 108 26.33 9.60 13.22
N THR A 109 25.69 10.02 12.14
CA THR A 109 26.22 11.04 11.22
C THR A 109 25.06 11.78 10.54
N GLN A 110 24.87 13.04 10.97
CA GLN A 110 24.22 14.16 10.28
C GLN A 110 23.26 13.81 9.11
N ALA A 111 22.06 13.36 9.42
CA ALA A 111 20.86 13.53 8.60
C ALA A 111 19.62 13.37 9.49
N SER A 112 19.46 14.28 10.45
CA SER A 112 18.16 14.52 11.06
C SER A 112 17.10 14.69 9.95
N SER A 113 15.92 14.10 10.13
CA SER A 113 14.69 14.30 9.33
C SER A 113 14.68 13.84 7.87
N ARG A 114 14.52 12.52 7.62
CA ARG A 114 13.97 12.07 6.32
C ARG A 114 12.67 11.26 6.46
N GLY A 115 12.47 10.53 7.56
CA GLY A 115 11.21 9.80 7.82
C GLY A 115 10.03 10.74 8.03
N ASP A 116 10.12 11.62 9.02
CA ASP A 116 9.02 12.49 9.47
C ASP A 116 8.56 13.58 8.48
N ASP A 117 9.27 13.74 7.36
CA ASP A 117 9.08 14.85 6.42
C ASP A 117 8.15 14.51 5.24
N ILE A 118 7.61 13.29 5.18
CA ILE A 118 6.59 12.97 4.18
C ILE A 118 5.31 13.69 4.58
N GLN A 119 4.93 14.70 3.80
CA GLN A 119 3.64 15.40 3.89
C GLN A 119 2.71 14.87 2.81
N PRO A 120 1.74 13.99 3.14
CA PRO A 120 0.86 13.41 2.15
C PRO A 120 -0.10 14.43 1.56
N ASN A 121 -0.31 14.39 0.25
CA ASN A 121 -1.33 15.20 -0.39
C ASN A 121 -2.71 14.56 -0.20
N LEU A 122 -3.47 15.09 0.77
CA LEU A 122 -4.80 14.60 1.14
C LEU A 122 -5.90 14.94 0.12
N GLU A 123 -5.66 15.89 -0.78
CA GLU A 123 -6.64 16.29 -1.80
C GLU A 123 -6.73 15.27 -2.95
N LYS A 124 -5.69 14.45 -3.12
CA LYS A 124 -5.62 13.44 -4.19
C LYS A 124 -5.65 12.04 -3.61
N ASN A 125 -6.82 11.39 -3.63
CA ASN A 125 -6.97 10.00 -3.21
C ASN A 125 -7.26 9.10 -4.42
N TYR A 126 -6.27 8.30 -4.82
CA TYR A 126 -6.35 7.42 -5.98
C TYR A 126 -7.18 6.16 -5.73
N SER A 127 -7.50 5.83 -4.47
CA SER A 127 -8.46 4.77 -4.17
C SER A 127 -9.92 5.18 -4.29
N LEU A 128 -10.19 6.47 -4.53
CA LEU A 128 -11.52 7.01 -4.84
C LEU A 128 -11.73 7.22 -6.34
N THR A 129 -10.68 7.03 -7.15
CA THR A 129 -10.79 7.12 -8.61
C THR A 129 -11.27 5.78 -9.16
N GLU A 130 -12.40 5.80 -9.86
CA GLU A 130 -12.94 4.64 -10.57
C GLU A 130 -12.29 4.52 -11.94
N TYR A 131 -11.77 3.34 -12.23
CA TYR A 131 -11.15 2.97 -13.50
C TYR A 131 -12.04 1.94 -14.17
N GLN A 132 -12.33 2.18 -15.44
CA GLN A 132 -13.04 1.26 -16.29
C GLN A 132 -12.08 0.69 -17.33
N TYR A 133 -12.10 -0.63 -17.50
CA TYR A 133 -11.43 -1.24 -18.63
C TYR A 133 -12.14 -0.82 -19.91
N VAL A 134 -11.41 -0.12 -20.78
CA VAL A 134 -11.86 0.20 -22.13
C VAL A 134 -11.05 -0.66 -23.08
N PRO A 135 -11.67 -1.64 -23.77
CA PRO A 135 -10.95 -2.45 -24.75
C PRO A 135 -10.43 -1.54 -25.87
N HIS A 136 -9.16 -1.68 -26.21
CA HIS A 136 -8.62 -1.04 -27.40
C HIS A 136 -9.30 -1.64 -28.64
N VAL A 137 -10.17 -0.85 -29.28
CA VAL A 137 -10.72 -1.17 -30.59
C VAL A 137 -9.70 -0.73 -31.63
N VAL A 138 -8.94 -1.67 -32.18
CA VAL A 138 -8.11 -1.41 -33.37
C VAL A 138 -9.06 -1.39 -34.56
N LEU A 139 -9.29 -0.21 -35.12
CA LEU A 139 -9.96 -0.09 -36.41
C LEU A 139 -8.93 -0.44 -37.49
N ASN A 140 -9.22 -1.45 -38.30
CA ASN A 140 -8.44 -1.71 -39.50
C ASN A 140 -8.75 -0.57 -40.48
N GLU A 141 -7.72 0.17 -40.90
CA GLU A 141 -7.79 1.12 -42.02
C GLU A 141 -8.01 0.38 -43.35
#